data_AF-A0A0R3WTJ0-F1
#
_entry.id   AF-A0A0R3WTJ0-F1
#
_cell.length_a   1.000
_cell.length_b   1.000
_cell.length_c   1.000
_cell.angle_alpha   90.00
_cell.angle_beta   90.00
_cell.angle_gamma   90.00
#
_symmetry.space_group_name_H-M   'P 1'
#
loop_
_entity.id
_entity.type
_entity.pdbx_description
1 polymer ?
#
loop_
_entity_poly.entity_id
_entity_poly.type
_entity_poly.pdbx_seq_one_letter_code
_entity_poly.pdbx_strand_id
1 'polypeptide(L)'
;MEYGLYLHELGHVMGLDHEHIRADRDTYLHVNDAGVPEDFKSFFTKKSKEDLHTYDSPYDLQSVMHYGRSSFSVYADKVPIVVKDEKMKHILTDVCKDHHENCAEWAGMGHCVRTAGYMKMMCPESCGFCNLAKGDMSRSGACKDHYIYPSDCEAWAKEGKCVSNKMWMHFNCAKSCDVCAESGRYVAVIACFILHMRNFVNGFIIM
;
A
#
# COMPACT_ATOMS: atom_id res chain seq x y z
N MET A 1 11.98 6.00 11.53
CA MET A 1 12.84 6.54 10.46
C MET A 1 12.00 7.49 9.63
N GLU A 2 11.93 8.75 10.08
CA GLU A 2 11.26 9.85 9.38
C GLU A 2 12.18 10.47 8.30
N TYR A 3 13.51 10.35 8.46
CA TYR A 3 14.50 10.91 7.53
C TYR A 3 14.38 10.40 6.09
N GLY A 4 14.09 9.12 5.89
CA GLY A 4 13.95 8.55 4.55
C GLY A 4 12.79 9.18 3.76
N LEU A 5 11.70 9.54 4.44
CA LEU A 5 10.58 10.22 3.81
C LEU A 5 10.95 11.63 3.37
N TYR A 6 11.61 12.42 4.23
CA TYR A 6 12.02 13.78 3.85
C TYR A 6 12.98 13.77 2.64
N LEU A 7 13.87 12.78 2.57
CA LEU A 7 14.78 12.62 1.43
C LEU A 7 14.03 12.21 0.15
N HIS A 8 12.99 11.38 0.26
CA HIS A 8 12.13 11.02 -0.88
C HIS A 8 11.44 12.26 -1.46
N GLU A 9 10.81 13.06 -0.60
CA GLU A 9 10.11 14.28 -1.04
C GLU A 9 11.09 15.32 -1.60
N LEU A 10 12.28 15.45 -1.00
CA LEU A 10 13.34 16.30 -1.54
C LEU A 10 13.79 15.79 -2.94
N GLY A 11 13.86 14.48 -3.14
CA GLY A 11 14.15 13.88 -4.45
C GLY A 11 13.15 14.33 -5.51
N HIS A 12 11.85 14.32 -5.21
CA HIS A 12 10.83 14.86 -6.11
C HIS A 12 11.01 16.35 -6.41
N VAL A 13 11.37 17.17 -5.41
CA VAL A 13 11.68 18.60 -5.60
C VAL A 13 12.89 18.80 -6.54
N MET A 14 13.86 17.88 -6.50
CA MET A 14 15.02 17.88 -7.39
C MET A 14 14.72 17.31 -8.78
N GLY A 15 13.48 16.90 -9.05
CA GLY A 15 13.05 16.33 -10.33
C GLY A 15 13.28 14.82 -10.47
N LEU A 16 13.55 14.11 -9.38
CA LEU A 16 13.63 12.65 -9.40
C LEU A 16 12.24 12.03 -9.39
N ASP A 17 12.01 11.14 -10.34
CA ASP A 17 10.84 10.26 -10.40
C ASP A 17 11.07 8.97 -9.61
N HIS A 18 10.01 8.18 -9.40
CA HIS A 18 10.14 6.88 -8.77
C HIS A 18 10.97 5.92 -9.62
N GLU A 19 11.82 5.11 -8.97
CA GLU A 19 12.71 4.19 -9.66
C GLU A 19 11.93 3.10 -10.44
N HIS A 20 10.80 2.63 -9.89
CA HIS A 20 10.00 1.52 -10.44
C HIS A 20 9.21 1.86 -11.70
N ILE A 21 9.16 3.14 -12.10
CA ILE A 21 8.52 3.61 -13.33
C ILE A 21 9.52 3.84 -14.47
N ARG A 22 10.81 3.53 -14.30
CA ARG A 22 11.78 3.57 -15.39
C ARG A 22 11.38 2.66 -16.55
N ALA A 23 11.72 3.06 -17.77
CA ALA A 23 11.45 2.28 -18.99
C ALA A 23 12.08 0.87 -18.96
N ASP A 24 13.26 0.73 -18.34
CA ASP A 24 14.05 -0.49 -18.24
C ASP A 24 13.72 -1.37 -17.01
N ARG A 25 12.79 -0.94 -16.14
CA ARG A 25 12.48 -1.61 -14.87
C ARG A 25 12.08 -3.08 -15.01
N ASP A 26 11.45 -3.46 -16.12
CA ASP A 26 11.04 -4.86 -16.37
C ASP A 26 12.23 -5.81 -16.54
N THR A 27 13.46 -5.31 -16.66
CA THR A 27 14.69 -6.13 -16.60
C THR A 27 14.92 -6.67 -15.18
N TYR A 28 14.53 -5.89 -14.17
CA TYR A 28 14.81 -6.14 -12.75
C TYR A 28 13.57 -6.59 -11.98
N LEU A 29 12.40 -6.13 -12.39
CA LEU A 29 11.13 -6.32 -11.70
C LEU A 29 10.10 -7.08 -12.56
N HIS A 30 9.23 -7.80 -11.88
CA HIS A 30 7.92 -8.21 -12.37
C HIS A 30 6.87 -7.44 -11.59
N VAL A 31 6.02 -6.68 -12.29
CA VAL A 31 4.94 -5.93 -11.66
C VAL A 31 3.62 -6.69 -11.80
N ASN A 32 2.96 -6.93 -10.67
CA ASN A 32 1.68 -7.63 -10.57
C ASN A 32 0.66 -6.77 -9.80
N ASP A 33 -0.13 -6.00 -10.53
CA ASP A 33 -1.09 -5.08 -9.97
C ASP A 33 -2.42 -5.74 -9.54
N ALA A 34 -2.52 -7.08 -9.52
CA ALA A 34 -3.73 -7.79 -9.07
C ALA A 34 -4.10 -7.50 -7.60
N GLY A 35 -3.14 -6.99 -6.82
CA GLY A 35 -3.34 -6.51 -5.47
C GLY A 35 -3.69 -5.02 -5.36
N VAL A 36 -3.51 -4.25 -6.44
CA VAL A 36 -3.61 -2.80 -6.45
C VAL A 36 -5.03 -2.37 -6.88
N PRO A 37 -5.71 -1.49 -6.13
CA PRO A 37 -7.01 -0.95 -6.54
C PRO A 37 -6.89 -0.16 -7.85
N GLU A 38 -7.95 -0.19 -8.66
CA GLU A 38 -7.96 0.37 -10.02
C GLU A 38 -7.45 1.82 -10.07
N ASP A 39 -7.89 2.66 -9.12
CA ASP A 39 -7.52 4.07 -9.01
C ASP A 39 -5.99 4.31 -8.84
N PHE A 40 -5.26 3.28 -8.39
CA PHE A 40 -3.81 3.36 -8.10
C PHE A 40 -2.95 2.61 -9.12
N LYS A 41 -3.54 1.86 -10.06
CA LYS A 41 -2.78 1.09 -11.05
C LYS A 41 -1.93 1.98 -11.96
N SER A 42 -2.41 3.19 -12.24
CA SER A 42 -1.69 4.17 -13.05
C SER A 42 -0.30 4.52 -12.47
N PHE A 43 -0.11 4.43 -11.14
CA PHE A 43 1.17 4.69 -10.46
C PHE A 43 2.25 3.62 -10.71
N PHE A 44 1.91 2.52 -11.40
CA PHE A 44 2.85 1.48 -11.81
C PHE A 44 3.20 1.54 -13.31
N THR A 45 2.60 2.49 -14.03
CA THR A 45 2.86 2.72 -15.47
C THR A 45 4.28 3.23 -15.66
N LYS A 46 5.01 2.62 -16.61
CA LYS A 46 6.36 3.06 -16.96
C LYS A 46 6.32 4.40 -17.71
N LYS A 47 7.28 5.27 -17.43
CA LYS A 47 7.60 6.41 -18.27
C LYS A 47 8.44 5.98 -19.47
N SER A 48 8.34 6.76 -20.55
CA SER A 48 9.19 6.60 -21.73
C SER A 48 10.64 7.03 -21.42
N LYS A 49 11.58 6.76 -22.33
CA LYS A 49 12.98 7.21 -22.16
C LYS A 49 13.12 8.72 -22.35
N GLU A 50 12.15 9.33 -23.01
CA GLU A 50 12.04 10.76 -23.26
C GLU A 50 11.45 11.49 -22.04
N ASP A 51 10.54 10.85 -21.31
CA ASP A 51 9.91 11.41 -20.11
C ASP A 51 10.74 11.18 -18.84
N LEU A 52 11.61 10.16 -18.82
CA LEU A 52 12.47 9.82 -17.69
C LEU A 52 13.86 9.41 -18.21
N HIS A 53 14.81 10.33 -18.09
CA HIS A 53 16.21 10.09 -18.42
C HIS A 53 16.96 9.46 -17.24
N THR A 54 17.65 8.35 -17.49
CA THR A 54 18.42 7.64 -16.46
C THR A 54 19.87 8.11 -16.34
N TYR A 55 20.34 8.92 -17.31
CA TYR A 55 21.73 9.38 -17.39
C TYR A 55 22.76 8.24 -17.25
N ASP A 56 22.46 7.10 -17.86
CA ASP A 56 23.23 5.85 -17.78
C ASP A 56 23.43 5.29 -16.36
N SER A 57 22.67 5.79 -15.38
CA SER A 57 22.64 5.26 -14.03
C SER A 57 22.05 3.84 -14.02
N PRO A 58 22.71 2.87 -13.36
CA PRO A 58 22.15 1.54 -13.18
C PRO A 58 20.83 1.61 -12.41
N TYR A 59 20.02 0.56 -12.53
CA TYR A 59 18.78 0.46 -11.76
C TYR A 59 19.09 0.19 -10.29
N ASP A 60 18.54 1.01 -9.38
CA ASP A 60 18.87 0.92 -7.95
C ASP A 60 17.67 0.45 -7.11
N LEU A 61 17.72 -0.82 -6.68
CA LEU A 61 16.72 -1.41 -5.79
C LEU A 61 16.67 -0.78 -4.39
N GLN A 62 17.72 -0.05 -3.99
CA GLN A 62 17.80 0.66 -2.70
C GLN A 62 17.57 2.16 -2.83
N SER A 63 17.21 2.63 -4.03
CA SER A 63 16.93 4.04 -4.28
C SER A 63 15.88 4.54 -3.28
N VAL A 64 16.12 5.73 -2.71
CA VAL A 64 15.15 6.41 -1.86
C VAL A 64 13.84 6.68 -2.62
N MET A 65 13.89 6.73 -3.96
CA MET A 65 12.74 6.92 -4.84
C MET A 65 12.08 5.59 -5.26
N HIS A 66 12.56 4.43 -4.79
CA HIS A 66 11.95 3.14 -5.12
C HIS A 66 10.73 2.87 -4.24
N TYR A 67 9.61 2.47 -4.84
CA TYR A 67 8.46 1.98 -4.07
C TYR A 67 8.78 0.69 -3.33
N GLY A 68 8.22 0.56 -2.13
CA GLY A 68 8.22 -0.70 -1.40
C GLY A 68 7.56 -1.82 -2.20
N ARG A 69 7.98 -3.05 -1.92
CA ARG A 69 7.51 -4.27 -2.58
C ARG A 69 5.98 -4.40 -2.51
N SER A 70 5.37 -3.96 -1.40
CA SER A 70 3.94 -4.07 -1.12
C SER A 70 3.12 -2.81 -1.41
N SER A 71 3.73 -1.76 -1.98
CA SER A 71 3.09 -0.46 -2.21
C SER A 71 1.71 -0.57 -2.88
N PHE A 72 0.72 0.13 -2.34
CA PHE A 72 -0.68 0.18 -2.82
C PHE A 72 -1.43 -1.16 -2.88
N SER A 73 -0.81 -2.28 -2.51
CA SER A 73 -1.54 -3.54 -2.44
C SER A 73 -2.56 -3.46 -1.32
N VAL A 74 -3.80 -3.85 -1.64
CA VAL A 74 -4.80 -4.15 -0.63
C VAL A 74 -4.75 -5.61 -0.20
N TYR A 75 -3.75 -6.41 -0.57
CA TYR A 75 -3.68 -7.83 -0.19
C TYR A 75 -2.30 -8.24 0.32
N ALA A 76 -2.26 -9.07 1.36
CA ALA A 76 -1.02 -9.56 1.95
C ALA A 76 -0.25 -10.52 1.02
N ASP A 77 -0.96 -11.35 0.26
CA ASP A 77 -0.42 -12.38 -0.62
C ASP A 77 -0.21 -11.89 -2.06
N LYS A 78 -0.67 -10.69 -2.42
CA LYS A 78 -0.48 -10.10 -3.74
C LYS A 78 0.53 -8.97 -3.67
N VAL A 79 1.76 -9.29 -4.04
CA VAL A 79 2.91 -8.37 -3.99
C VAL A 79 3.04 -7.64 -5.33
N PRO A 80 2.88 -6.30 -5.39
CA PRO A 80 2.91 -5.58 -6.66
C PRO A 80 4.27 -5.47 -7.31
N ILE A 81 5.36 -5.37 -6.56
CA ILE A 81 6.71 -5.23 -7.12
C ILE A 81 7.56 -6.42 -6.71
N VAL A 82 7.78 -7.36 -7.64
CA VAL A 82 8.57 -8.56 -7.38
C VAL A 82 9.93 -8.44 -8.06
N VAL A 83 11.02 -8.52 -7.30
CA VAL A 83 12.38 -8.56 -7.86
C VAL A 83 12.60 -9.91 -8.55
N LYS A 84 13.06 -9.88 -9.80
CA LYS A 84 13.29 -11.08 -10.64
C LYS A 84 14.47 -11.91 -10.18
N ASP A 85 15.56 -11.26 -9.78
CA ASP A 85 16.73 -11.97 -9.27
C ASP A 85 16.47 -12.48 -7.84
N GLU A 86 16.40 -13.81 -7.70
CA GLU A 86 16.23 -14.50 -6.42
C GLU A 86 17.25 -14.06 -5.36
N LYS A 87 18.50 -13.79 -5.77
CA LYS A 87 19.56 -13.36 -4.86
C LYS A 87 19.33 -11.95 -4.35
N MET A 88 18.61 -11.11 -5.09
CA MET A 88 18.39 -9.70 -4.79
C MET A 88 17.02 -9.42 -4.15
N LYS A 89 16.15 -10.43 -4.02
CA LYS A 89 14.83 -10.26 -3.40
C LYS A 89 14.85 -9.67 -1.98
N HIS A 90 15.91 -9.92 -1.23
CA HIS A 90 16.07 -9.42 0.14
C HIS A 90 16.49 -7.95 0.21
N ILE A 91 16.82 -7.32 -0.93
CA ILE A 91 17.22 -5.91 -1.00
C ILE A 91 15.99 -5.01 -0.97
N LEU A 92 14.97 -5.35 -1.76
CA LEU A 92 13.72 -4.59 -1.81
C LEU A 92 12.74 -5.12 -0.75
N THR A 93 12.90 -4.65 0.49
CA THR A 93 12.05 -5.01 1.63
C THR A 93 11.21 -3.84 2.09
N ASP A 94 9.99 -4.11 2.52
CA ASP A 94 9.19 -3.14 3.25
C ASP A 94 9.78 -2.98 4.67
N VAL A 95 10.03 -1.75 5.10
CA VAL A 95 10.49 -1.49 6.48
C VAL A 95 9.34 -1.76 7.43
N CYS A 96 9.37 -2.91 8.10
CA CYS A 96 8.35 -3.25 9.08
C CYS A 96 8.72 -2.76 10.47
N LYS A 97 8.09 -1.68 10.90
CA LYS A 97 8.20 -1.13 12.25
C LYS A 97 6.89 -0.44 12.62
N ASP A 98 6.65 -0.30 13.91
CA ASP A 98 5.57 0.57 14.36
C ASP A 98 5.86 2.05 14.06
N HIS A 99 4.80 2.77 13.72
CA HIS A 99 4.77 4.19 13.36
C HIS A 99 3.97 5.02 14.38
N HIS A 100 3.42 4.39 15.43
CA HIS A 100 2.77 5.07 16.53
C HIS A 100 3.27 4.54 17.87
N GLU A 101 3.45 5.43 18.84
CA GLU A 101 3.88 5.09 20.21
C GLU A 101 2.90 4.15 20.96
N ASN A 102 1.60 4.15 20.60
CA ASN A 102 0.55 3.43 21.30
C ASN A 102 0.26 2.06 20.65
N CYS A 103 1.11 1.62 19.71
CA CYS A 103 0.88 0.40 18.97
C CYS A 103 0.80 -0.85 19.85
N ALA A 104 1.62 -0.93 20.90
CA ALA A 104 1.57 -2.04 21.85
C ALA A 104 0.25 -2.07 22.64
N GLU A 105 -0.24 -0.91 23.07
CA GLU A 105 -1.49 -0.78 23.82
C GLU A 105 -2.71 -1.12 22.94
N TRP A 106 -2.77 -0.53 21.75
CA TRP A 106 -3.82 -0.80 20.78
C TRP A 106 -3.84 -2.28 20.36
N ALA A 107 -2.66 -2.89 20.21
CA ALA A 107 -2.55 -4.32 19.96
C ALA A 107 -3.15 -5.14 21.12
N GLY A 108 -2.84 -4.79 22.38
CA GLY A 108 -3.42 -5.39 23.58
C GLY A 108 -4.94 -5.22 23.69
N MET A 109 -5.48 -4.09 23.22
CA MET A 109 -6.93 -3.83 23.14
C MET A 109 -7.64 -4.53 21.97
N GLY A 110 -6.91 -5.31 21.17
CA GLY A 110 -7.47 -6.09 20.06
C GLY A 110 -7.68 -5.29 18.78
N HIS A 111 -7.09 -4.10 18.65
CA HIS A 111 -7.17 -3.29 17.43
C HIS A 111 -6.51 -3.98 16.23
N CYS A 112 -5.55 -4.88 16.45
CA CYS A 112 -4.97 -5.69 15.38
C CYS A 112 -6.02 -6.49 14.59
N VAL A 113 -7.18 -6.78 15.20
CA VAL A 113 -8.30 -7.46 14.53
C VAL A 113 -9.45 -6.48 14.24
N ARG A 114 -9.75 -5.57 15.18
CA ARG A 114 -10.88 -4.62 15.04
C ARG A 114 -10.62 -3.57 13.96
N THR A 115 -9.43 -3.01 13.95
CA THR A 115 -8.99 -1.95 13.02
C THR A 115 -7.73 -2.41 12.28
N ALA A 116 -7.77 -3.65 11.77
CA ALA A 116 -6.60 -4.40 11.30
C ALA A 116 -5.76 -3.65 10.26
N GLY A 117 -6.36 -2.97 9.30
CA GLY A 117 -5.62 -2.18 8.30
C GLY A 117 -5.02 -0.88 8.82
N TYR A 118 -5.70 -0.14 9.71
CA TYR A 118 -5.04 0.98 10.40
C TYR A 118 -3.85 0.48 11.21
N MET A 119 -4.04 -0.61 11.96
CA MET A 119 -2.99 -1.25 12.73
C MET A 119 -1.91 -1.89 11.87
N LYS A 120 -2.17 -2.31 10.64
CA LYS A 120 -1.13 -2.80 9.74
C LYS A 120 -0.31 -1.68 9.11
N MET A 121 -0.87 -0.48 8.97
CA MET A 121 -0.10 0.68 8.54
C MET A 121 0.69 1.29 9.68
N MET A 122 0.03 1.48 10.83
CA MET A 122 0.61 2.20 11.95
C MET A 122 1.36 1.30 12.92
N CYS A 123 0.96 0.03 13.04
CA CYS A 123 1.45 -0.89 14.06
C CYS A 123 1.81 -2.29 13.52
N PRO A 124 2.52 -2.40 12.37
CA PRO A 124 2.78 -3.68 11.75
C PRO A 124 3.67 -4.61 12.57
N GLU A 125 4.49 -4.08 13.47
CA GLU A 125 5.35 -4.87 14.34
C GLU A 125 4.58 -5.36 15.57
N SER A 126 3.94 -4.47 16.32
CA SER A 126 3.12 -4.82 17.50
C SER A 126 2.01 -5.81 17.17
N CYS A 127 1.45 -5.75 15.95
CA CYS A 127 0.41 -6.68 15.51
C CYS A 127 0.93 -7.93 14.79
N GLY A 128 2.25 -8.10 14.63
CA GLY A 128 2.85 -9.27 14.00
C GLY A 128 2.66 -9.35 12.48
N PHE A 129 2.41 -8.23 11.83
CA PHE A 129 2.20 -8.13 10.39
C PHE A 129 3.49 -8.12 9.55
N CYS A 130 4.67 -8.08 10.18
CA CYS A 130 5.97 -7.99 9.49
C CYS A 130 6.35 -9.19 8.63
N ASN A 131 5.81 -10.38 8.89
CA ASN A 131 6.29 -11.63 8.31
C ASN A 131 5.23 -12.37 7.48
N LEU A 132 4.45 -11.64 6.68
CA LEU A 132 3.40 -12.22 5.83
C LEU A 132 3.91 -13.15 4.71
N ALA A 133 5.23 -13.28 4.53
CA ALA A 133 5.85 -14.24 3.62
C ALA A 133 5.94 -15.68 4.18
N LYS A 134 5.67 -15.89 5.49
CA LYS A 134 5.53 -17.23 6.05
C LYS A 134 4.05 -17.43 6.37
N GLY A 135 3.42 -18.33 5.60
CA GLY A 135 2.00 -18.65 5.69
C GLY A 135 1.61 -19.21 7.06
N ASP A 136 1.45 -18.33 8.02
CA ASP A 136 0.71 -18.60 9.25
C ASP A 136 -0.22 -17.41 9.54
N MET A 137 -1.19 -17.24 8.65
CA MET A 137 -2.38 -16.44 8.91
C MET A 137 -3.42 -17.35 9.59
N SER A 138 -3.04 -18.03 10.68
CA SER A 138 -4.01 -18.64 11.59
C SER A 138 -4.69 -17.54 12.42
N ARG A 139 -5.49 -16.71 11.76
CA ARG A 139 -6.70 -16.13 12.36
C ARG A 139 -7.84 -16.27 11.37
N SER A 140 -8.43 -17.46 11.42
CA SER A 140 -9.84 -17.67 11.11
C SER A 140 -10.67 -16.66 11.91
N GLY A 141 -10.94 -15.50 11.31
CA GLY A 141 -11.88 -14.51 11.81
C GLY A 141 -13.14 -14.62 10.98
N ALA A 142 -14.29 -14.81 11.63
CA ALA A 142 -15.57 -14.78 10.95
C ALA A 142 -15.73 -13.48 10.14
N CYS A 143 -16.21 -13.61 8.90
CA CYS A 143 -16.61 -12.50 8.02
C CYS A 143 -17.49 -11.50 8.78
N LYS A 144 -17.00 -10.27 8.96
CA LYS A 144 -17.70 -9.20 9.67
C LYS A 144 -17.35 -7.84 9.11
N ASP A 145 -18.23 -6.88 9.36
CA ASP A 145 -17.89 -5.47 9.19
C ASP A 145 -16.94 -5.05 10.31
N HIS A 146 -15.85 -4.36 9.94
CA HIS A 146 -14.82 -3.85 10.84
C HIS A 146 -15.13 -2.43 11.30
N TYR A 147 -16.05 -1.73 10.64
CA TYR A 147 -16.53 -0.43 11.09
C TYR A 147 -17.20 -0.55 12.46
N ILE A 148 -16.96 0.43 13.31
CA ILE A 148 -17.45 0.45 14.70
C ILE A 148 -18.99 0.51 14.79
N TYR A 149 -19.67 0.94 13.72
CA TYR A 149 -21.14 0.98 13.62
C TYR A 149 -21.65 0.10 12.46
N PRO A 150 -21.92 -1.19 12.68
CA PRO A 150 -22.30 -2.13 11.62
C PRO A 150 -23.61 -1.74 10.89
N SER A 151 -24.53 -1.06 11.57
CA SER A 151 -25.77 -0.54 10.97
C SER A 151 -25.52 0.42 9.81
N ASP A 152 -24.44 1.19 9.89
CA ASP A 152 -24.09 2.16 8.86
C ASP A 152 -23.53 1.47 7.62
N CYS A 153 -22.80 0.37 7.81
CA CYS A 153 -22.34 -0.47 6.70
C CYS A 153 -23.50 -1.03 5.88
N GLU A 154 -24.57 -1.48 6.53
CA GLU A 154 -25.76 -1.98 5.84
C GLU A 154 -26.49 -0.85 5.07
N ALA A 155 -26.60 0.33 5.66
CA ALA A 155 -27.22 1.50 5.02
C ALA A 155 -26.41 1.95 3.80
N TRP A 156 -25.10 2.13 3.96
CA TRP A 156 -24.20 2.55 2.89
C TRP A 156 -24.07 1.51 1.78
N ALA A 157 -24.13 0.21 2.10
CA ALA A 157 -24.17 -0.83 1.09
C ALA A 157 -25.42 -0.67 0.20
N LYS A 158 -26.60 -0.41 0.81
CA LYS A 158 -27.86 -0.14 0.07
C LYS A 158 -27.81 1.14 -0.75
N GLU A 159 -27.05 2.14 -0.31
CA GLU A 159 -26.82 3.38 -1.07
C GLU A 159 -25.81 3.22 -2.21
N GLY A 160 -25.29 2.01 -2.46
CA GLY A 160 -24.32 1.75 -3.52
C GLY A 160 -22.89 2.17 -3.19
N LYS A 161 -22.58 2.46 -1.92
CA LYS A 161 -21.23 2.86 -1.50
C LYS A 161 -20.20 1.75 -1.70
N CYS A 162 -20.61 0.48 -1.78
CA CYS A 162 -19.71 -0.62 -2.15
C CYS A 162 -19.07 -0.42 -3.54
N VAL A 163 -19.72 0.34 -4.43
CA VAL A 163 -19.17 0.73 -5.73
C VAL A 163 -18.53 2.11 -5.66
N SER A 164 -19.26 3.11 -5.16
CA SER A 164 -18.80 4.51 -5.20
C SER A 164 -17.70 4.85 -4.17
N ASN A 165 -17.57 4.05 -3.12
CA ASN A 165 -16.57 4.17 -2.05
C ASN A 165 -15.95 2.78 -1.78
N LYS A 166 -15.62 2.09 -2.87
CA LYS A 166 -15.20 0.69 -2.91
C LYS A 166 -14.09 0.37 -1.91
N MET A 167 -13.00 1.15 -1.91
CA MET A 167 -11.87 0.91 -1.04
C MET A 167 -12.26 0.94 0.44
N TRP A 168 -12.93 2.00 0.87
CA TRP A 168 -13.31 2.16 2.28
C TRP A 168 -14.35 1.13 2.68
N MET A 169 -15.34 0.89 1.83
CA MET A 169 -16.44 -0.04 2.09
C MET A 169 -16.00 -1.49 2.09
N HIS A 170 -15.13 -1.91 1.18
CA HIS A 170 -14.61 -3.28 1.18
C HIS A 170 -13.73 -3.56 2.39
N PHE A 171 -13.05 -2.52 2.88
CA PHE A 171 -12.15 -2.63 4.02
C PHE A 171 -12.90 -2.59 5.36
N ASN A 172 -13.85 -1.67 5.53
CA ASN A 172 -14.57 -1.49 6.79
C ASN A 172 -15.92 -2.22 6.85
N CYS A 173 -16.54 -2.46 5.70
CA CYS A 173 -17.89 -3.00 5.55
C CYS A 173 -17.89 -4.27 4.67
N ALA A 174 -16.84 -5.10 4.83
CA ALA A 174 -16.59 -6.27 4.00
C ALA A 174 -17.76 -7.26 3.96
N LYS A 175 -18.47 -7.44 5.08
CA LYS A 175 -19.64 -8.31 5.17
C LYS A 175 -20.83 -7.67 4.47
N SER A 176 -21.09 -6.40 4.73
CA SER A 176 -22.18 -5.65 4.11
C SER A 176 -22.04 -5.49 2.60
N CYS A 177 -20.81 -5.48 2.07
CA CYS A 177 -20.53 -5.45 0.63
C CYS A 177 -20.35 -6.85 0.00
N ASP A 178 -20.55 -7.92 0.77
CA ASP A 178 -20.42 -9.32 0.33
C ASP A 178 -19.05 -9.67 -0.29
N VAL A 179 -17.98 -9.09 0.25
CA VAL A 179 -16.58 -9.29 -0.23
C VAL A 179 -15.76 -10.17 0.71
N CYS A 180 -16.43 -11.00 1.51
CA CYS A 180 -15.79 -11.77 2.57
C CYS A 180 -14.86 -12.91 2.12
N ALA A 181 -15.02 -13.39 0.88
CA ALA A 181 -14.08 -14.33 0.26
C ALA A 181 -12.70 -13.67 0.00
N GLU A 182 -12.64 -12.35 -0.01
CA GLU A 182 -11.45 -11.57 -0.27
C GLU A 182 -10.93 -10.86 1.01
N SER A 183 -11.75 -10.74 2.06
CA SER A 183 -11.46 -9.96 3.29
C SER A 183 -10.69 -10.64 4.41
N GLY A 184 -10.51 -11.96 4.35
CA GLY A 184 -9.44 -12.63 5.10
C GLY A 184 -8.03 -12.26 4.61
N ARG A 185 -7.93 -11.52 3.49
CA ARG A 185 -6.67 -11.14 2.83
C ARG A 185 -6.54 -9.64 2.56
N TYR A 186 -7.60 -8.85 2.78
CA TYR A 186 -7.58 -7.42 2.52
C TYR A 186 -6.80 -6.63 3.57
N VAL A 187 -5.76 -5.93 3.14
CA VAL A 187 -5.04 -4.93 3.92
C VAL A 187 -4.68 -3.75 3.02
N ALA A 188 -5.30 -2.59 3.25
CA ALA A 188 -4.85 -1.33 2.67
C ALA A 188 -3.43 -0.94 3.14
N VAL A 189 -2.48 -0.90 2.20
CA VAL A 189 -1.20 -0.21 2.33
C VAL A 189 -1.35 1.19 1.73
N ILE A 190 -1.67 2.18 2.57
CA ILE A 190 -1.51 3.59 2.21
C ILE A 190 -0.16 4.03 2.78
N ALA A 191 0.89 3.94 1.97
CA ALA A 191 2.08 4.73 2.19
C ALA A 191 1.81 6.16 1.67
N CYS A 192 1.63 7.08 2.62
CA CYS A 192 1.93 8.51 2.56
C CYS A 192 1.22 9.46 1.58
N PHE A 193 0.50 9.02 0.53
CA PHE A 193 -0.01 9.98 -0.49
C PHE A 193 -1.42 10.57 -0.26
N ILE A 194 -2.30 9.93 0.52
CA ILE A 194 -3.72 10.39 0.62
C ILE A 194 -3.88 11.65 1.48
N LEU A 195 -2.95 11.96 2.38
CA LEU A 195 -3.10 13.12 3.26
C LEU A 195 -2.75 14.47 2.61
N HIS A 196 -2.13 14.53 1.43
CA HIS A 196 -1.68 15.81 0.82
C HIS A 196 -2.26 16.11 -0.57
N MET A 197 -2.92 15.15 -1.24
CA MET A 197 -3.47 15.32 -2.59
C MET A 197 -4.91 15.87 -2.64
N ARG A 198 -5.38 16.58 -1.60
CA ARG A 198 -6.63 17.36 -1.71
C ARG A 198 -6.44 18.75 -2.35
N ASN A 199 -5.21 19.14 -2.71
CA ASN A 199 -4.93 20.49 -3.23
C ASN A 199 -4.16 20.58 -4.56
N PHE A 200 -3.84 19.47 -5.25
CA PHE A 200 -3.02 19.53 -6.48
C PHE A 200 -3.75 19.19 -7.79
N VAL A 201 -5.05 18.95 -7.75
CA VAL A 201 -5.91 18.97 -8.96
C VAL A 201 -6.48 20.38 -9.13
N ASN A 202 -5.64 21.32 -9.55
CA ASN A 202 -5.95 22.49 -10.38
C ASN A 202 -4.70 23.38 -10.49
N GLY A 203 -3.90 23.17 -11.55
CA GLY A 203 -2.84 24.14 -11.88
C GLY A 203 -1.64 23.54 -12.58
N PHE A 204 -1.81 23.10 -13.83
CA PHE A 204 -0.76 23.32 -14.81
C PHE A 204 -0.52 24.83 -14.90
N ILE A 205 0.71 25.31 -14.70
CA ILE A 205 1.38 26.33 -15.53
C ILE A 205 2.88 26.28 -15.23
N ILE A 206 3.58 25.98 -16.31
CA ILE A 206 4.98 26.15 -16.67
C ILE A 206 5.57 27.48 -16.12
N MET A 207 6.71 27.41 -15.43
CA MET A 207 7.87 28.30 -15.62
C MET A 207 9.11 27.72 -14.94
#